data_AF-A0A945BVC9-F1
#
_entry.id   AF-A0A945BVC9-F1
#
_cell.length_a   1.000
_cell.length_b   1.000
_cell.length_c   1.000
_cell.angle_alpha   90.00
_cell.angle_beta   90.00
_cell.angle_gamma   90.00
#
_symmetry.space_group_name_H-M   'P 1'
#
loop_
_entity.id
_entity.type
_entity.pdbx_description
1 polymer ?
#
loop_
_entity_poly.entity_id
_entity_poly.type
_entity_poly.pdbx_seq_one_letter_code
_entity_poly.pdbx_strand_id
1 'polypeptide(L)'
;MKKLFTILLLSLGFMSPSYADTKVSEEAIRCSALIYIQLTRPEMAGLTAGEEIMNRVYAYHAIDGTDMEMTNGQIVAAQTEAITTLSQEYIKGANLAAEYRHCIYWMTDIANFINISEYVSPENQTEEAEAEEMALFLSAPTESSVTSFKNPIETWGQQVDLGFASWASQELKVPYKEAILSKVSEKFE
;
A
#
# COMPACT_ATOMS: atom_id res chain seq x y z
N MET A 1 58.41 4.49 -28.85
CA MET A 1 57.53 3.33 -29.12
C MET A 1 56.90 2.90 -27.79
N LYS A 2 55.69 3.39 -27.49
CA LYS A 2 54.45 2.59 -27.38
C LYS A 2 54.64 1.25 -26.66
N LYS A 3 54.14 1.17 -25.42
CA LYS A 3 52.96 0.36 -25.06
C LYS A 3 52.51 0.72 -23.64
N LEU A 4 51.36 1.39 -23.57
CA LEU A 4 50.53 1.46 -22.38
C LEU A 4 50.08 0.04 -22.02
N PHE A 5 50.15 -0.34 -20.75
CA PHE A 5 49.26 -1.34 -20.19
C PHE A 5 48.46 -0.69 -19.06
N THR A 6 47.30 -0.19 -19.46
CA THR A 6 46.20 0.21 -18.59
C THR A 6 45.69 -1.06 -17.91
N ILE A 7 45.89 -1.20 -16.61
CA ILE A 7 45.19 -2.21 -15.82
C ILE A 7 43.76 -1.68 -15.64
N LEU A 8 42.85 -2.32 -16.37
CA LEU A 8 41.41 -2.06 -16.36
C LEU A 8 40.86 -2.36 -14.96
N LEU A 9 40.25 -1.36 -14.32
CA LEU A 9 39.35 -1.56 -13.19
C LEU A 9 38.19 -2.45 -13.65
N LEU A 10 38.18 -3.70 -13.19
CA LEU A 10 36.97 -4.52 -13.12
C LEU A 10 36.55 -4.57 -11.65
N SER A 11 36.02 -3.44 -11.17
CA SER A 11 35.04 -3.48 -10.10
C SER A 11 33.78 -4.09 -10.70
N LEU A 12 33.72 -5.42 -10.71
CA LEU A 12 32.45 -6.15 -10.73
C LEU A 12 31.71 -5.72 -9.46
N GLY A 13 30.95 -4.63 -9.57
CA GLY A 13 29.84 -4.40 -8.69
C GLY A 13 28.89 -5.57 -8.90
N PHE A 14 29.04 -6.61 -8.10
CA PHE A 14 27.91 -7.49 -7.80
C PHE A 14 26.82 -6.53 -7.32
N MET A 15 25.83 -6.27 -8.17
CA MET A 15 24.54 -5.85 -7.68
C MET A 15 24.10 -7.00 -6.78
N SER A 16 24.25 -6.79 -5.48
CA SER A 16 23.58 -7.60 -4.48
C SER A 16 22.12 -7.73 -4.93
N PRO A 17 21.53 -8.94 -4.86
CA PRO A 17 20.10 -9.07 -5.09
C PRO A 17 19.42 -8.01 -4.23
N SER A 18 18.56 -7.20 -4.86
CA SER A 18 17.57 -6.39 -4.16
C SER A 18 16.95 -7.31 -3.11
N TYR A 19 17.31 -7.14 -1.84
CA TYR A 19 16.55 -7.81 -0.79
C TYR A 19 15.16 -7.22 -0.93
N ALA A 20 14.15 -8.06 -1.12
CA ALA A 20 12.75 -7.67 -1.04
C ALA A 20 12.60 -6.61 0.05
N ASP A 21 12.23 -5.39 -0.34
CA ASP A 21 12.08 -4.30 0.61
C ASP A 21 10.83 -4.59 1.44
N THR A 22 11.01 -5.39 2.50
CA THR A 22 9.91 -5.87 3.36
C THR A 22 9.17 -4.70 3.97
N LYS A 23 9.83 -3.55 4.11
CA LYS A 23 9.20 -2.34 4.59
C LYS A 23 8.18 -1.81 3.58
N VAL A 24 8.48 -1.83 2.28
CA VAL A 24 7.56 -1.38 1.23
C VAL A 24 6.34 -2.29 1.15
N SER A 25 6.52 -3.62 1.22
CA SER A 25 5.37 -4.53 1.23
C SER A 25 4.53 -4.37 2.51
N GLU A 26 5.15 -4.25 3.68
CA GLU A 26 4.46 -4.00 4.97
C GLU A 26 3.68 -2.67 4.95
N GLU A 27 4.27 -1.59 4.45
CA GLU A 27 3.60 -0.30 4.30
C GLU A 27 2.47 -0.37 3.28
N ALA A 28 2.67 -1.08 2.16
CA ALA A 28 1.66 -1.24 1.12
C ALA A 28 0.42 -1.97 1.63
N ILE A 29 0.57 -3.09 2.35
CA ILE A 29 -0.59 -3.84 2.87
C ILE A 29 -1.33 -3.07 3.97
N ARG A 30 -0.61 -2.28 4.78
CA ARG A 30 -1.23 -1.37 5.75
C ARG A 30 -2.00 -0.24 5.06
N CYS A 31 -1.45 0.33 3.99
CA CYS A 31 -2.15 1.32 3.19
C CYS A 31 -3.38 0.76 2.49
N SER A 32 -3.29 -0.45 1.94
CA SER A 32 -4.44 -1.19 1.40
C SER A 32 -5.54 -1.34 2.44
N ALA A 33 -5.21 -1.80 3.65
CA ALA A 33 -6.16 -1.94 4.76
C ALA A 33 -6.81 -0.61 5.18
N LEU A 34 -6.04 0.48 5.27
CA LEU A 34 -6.59 1.81 5.57
C LEU A 34 -7.53 2.30 4.47
N ILE A 35 -7.20 2.09 3.19
CA ILE A 35 -8.06 2.44 2.06
C ILE A 35 -9.35 1.61 2.09
N TYR A 36 -9.24 0.30 2.34
CA TYR A 36 -10.40 -0.60 2.45
C TYR A 36 -11.39 -0.13 3.52
N ILE A 37 -10.91 0.28 4.70
CA ILE A 37 -11.76 0.86 5.77
C ILE A 37 -12.48 2.13 5.27
N GLN A 38 -11.88 2.90 4.37
CA GLN A 38 -12.47 4.13 3.85
C GLN A 38 -13.47 3.87 2.72
N LEU A 39 -13.28 2.84 1.90
CA LEU A 39 -14.17 2.47 0.79
C LEU A 39 -15.60 2.16 1.21
N THR A 40 -15.81 1.89 2.49
CA THR A 40 -17.14 1.66 3.08
C THR A 40 -18.00 2.91 3.08
N ARG A 41 -17.36 4.07 2.92
CA ARG A 41 -18.01 5.37 2.79
C ARG A 41 -18.41 5.58 1.32
N PRO A 42 -19.69 5.85 1.01
CA PRO A 42 -20.16 5.99 -0.37
C PRO A 42 -19.36 7.02 -1.20
N GLU A 43 -18.92 8.11 -0.59
CA GLU A 43 -18.13 9.16 -1.23
C GLU A 43 -16.70 8.73 -1.60
N MET A 44 -16.22 7.61 -1.04
CA MET A 44 -14.88 7.07 -1.28
C MET A 44 -14.87 5.95 -2.32
N ALA A 45 -16.01 5.56 -2.88
CA ALA A 45 -16.13 4.46 -3.83
C ALA A 45 -15.22 4.57 -5.07
N GLY A 46 -14.76 5.78 -5.42
CA GLY A 46 -13.77 5.99 -6.48
C GLY A 46 -12.36 5.52 -6.16
N LEU A 47 -12.06 5.13 -4.92
CA LEU A 47 -10.73 4.68 -4.49
C LEU A 47 -10.51 3.17 -4.65
N THR A 48 -11.45 2.40 -5.21
CA THR A 48 -11.31 0.93 -5.35
C THR A 48 -10.06 0.54 -6.11
N ALA A 49 -9.75 1.24 -7.21
CA ALA A 49 -8.50 1.04 -7.95
C ALA A 49 -7.26 1.30 -7.09
N GLY A 50 -7.37 2.19 -6.11
CA GLY A 50 -6.32 2.48 -5.13
C GLY A 50 -5.98 1.31 -4.23
N GLU A 51 -7.00 0.61 -3.71
CA GLU A 51 -6.79 -0.61 -2.92
C GLU A 51 -6.07 -1.69 -3.75
N GLU A 52 -6.51 -1.90 -4.99
CA GLU A 52 -5.92 -2.88 -5.91
C GLU A 52 -4.45 -2.56 -6.22
N ILE A 53 -4.11 -1.28 -6.44
CA ILE A 53 -2.72 -0.83 -6.61
C ILE A 53 -1.87 -1.21 -5.39
N MET A 54 -2.34 -0.92 -4.17
CA MET A 54 -1.57 -1.22 -2.97
C MET A 54 -1.45 -2.73 -2.73
N ASN A 55 -2.47 -3.52 -3.09
CA ASN A 55 -2.40 -4.98 -3.05
C ASN A 55 -1.36 -5.54 -4.04
N ARG A 56 -1.23 -4.95 -5.24
CA ARG A 56 -0.20 -5.32 -6.22
C ARG A 56 1.21 -4.96 -5.75
N VAL A 57 1.40 -3.75 -5.19
CA VAL A 57 2.67 -3.36 -4.57
C VAL A 57 3.06 -4.33 -3.46
N TYR A 58 2.13 -4.66 -2.56
CA TYR A 58 2.37 -5.67 -1.53
C TYR A 58 2.80 -7.02 -2.12
N ALA A 59 2.03 -7.54 -3.08
CA ALA A 59 2.28 -8.85 -3.66
C ALA A 59 3.67 -8.94 -4.31
N TYR A 60 4.02 -7.97 -5.15
CA TYR A 60 5.29 -7.97 -5.88
C TYR A 60 6.50 -7.73 -4.98
N HIS A 61 6.43 -6.77 -4.05
CA HIS A 61 7.52 -6.57 -3.11
C HIS A 61 7.68 -7.72 -2.11
N ALA A 62 6.62 -8.47 -1.81
CA ALA A 62 6.70 -9.63 -0.92
C ALA A 62 7.37 -10.86 -1.58
N ILE A 63 7.31 -10.97 -2.91
CA ILE A 63 7.85 -12.11 -3.67
C ILE A 63 9.10 -11.77 -4.50
N ASP A 64 9.55 -10.51 -4.51
CA ASP A 64 10.74 -10.08 -5.26
C ASP A 64 11.95 -10.96 -4.94
N GLY A 65 12.61 -11.47 -5.99
CA GLY A 65 13.73 -12.40 -5.89
C GLY A 65 13.38 -13.83 -5.46
N THR A 66 12.09 -14.21 -5.50
CA THR A 66 11.62 -15.58 -5.21
C THR A 66 10.90 -16.17 -6.43
N ASP A 67 10.90 -17.51 -6.55
CA ASP A 67 10.11 -18.23 -7.57
C ASP A 67 8.65 -18.46 -7.11
N MET A 68 8.17 -17.68 -6.14
CA MET A 68 6.84 -17.84 -5.55
C MET A 68 5.86 -16.85 -6.16
N GLU A 69 4.62 -17.29 -6.38
CA GLU A 69 3.50 -16.42 -6.68
C GLU A 69 2.67 -16.14 -5.43
N MET A 70 2.16 -14.91 -5.30
CA MET A 70 1.23 -14.53 -4.24
C MET A 70 -0.21 -14.78 -4.68
N THR A 71 -0.93 -15.66 -3.98
CA THR A 71 -2.34 -15.91 -4.28
C THR A 71 -3.25 -14.81 -3.72
N ASN A 72 -4.42 -14.59 -4.36
CA ASN A 72 -5.44 -13.69 -3.83
C ASN A 72 -5.84 -14.03 -2.38
N GLY A 73 -5.89 -15.31 -2.01
CA GLY A 73 -6.19 -15.74 -0.65
C GLY A 73 -5.14 -15.28 0.38
N GLN A 74 -3.86 -15.28 0.00
CA GLN A 74 -2.79 -14.78 0.86
C GLN A 74 -2.83 -13.25 1.01
N ILE A 75 -3.16 -12.52 -0.07
CA ILE A 75 -3.35 -11.07 -0.03
C ILE A 75 -4.50 -10.71 0.91
N VAL A 76 -5.65 -11.37 0.76
CA VAL A 76 -6.82 -11.15 1.63
C VAL A 76 -6.50 -11.46 3.10
N ALA A 77 -5.74 -12.52 3.37
CA ALA A 77 -5.33 -12.86 4.73
C ALA A 77 -4.43 -11.77 5.34
N ALA A 78 -3.41 -11.31 4.59
CA ALA A 78 -2.51 -10.26 5.03
C ALA A 78 -3.25 -8.93 5.25
N GLN A 79 -4.17 -8.57 4.36
CA GLN A 79 -5.00 -7.38 4.51
C GLN A 79 -5.91 -7.49 5.75
N THR A 80 -6.48 -8.67 6.02
CA THR A 80 -7.31 -8.92 7.20
C THR A 80 -6.51 -8.75 8.51
N GLU A 81 -5.27 -9.23 8.53
CA GLU A 81 -4.35 -9.04 9.67
C GLU A 81 -3.98 -7.57 9.86
N ALA A 82 -3.70 -6.85 8.77
CA ALA A 82 -3.42 -5.41 8.81
C ALA A 82 -4.63 -4.61 9.33
N ILE A 83 -5.84 -4.90 8.85
CA ILE A 83 -7.10 -4.29 9.35
C ILE A 83 -7.27 -4.55 10.85
N THR A 84 -7.02 -5.79 11.29
CA THR A 84 -7.10 -6.18 12.70
C THR A 84 -6.14 -5.37 13.56
N THR A 85 -4.90 -5.23 13.09
CA THR A 85 -3.85 -4.46 13.79
C THR A 85 -4.19 -2.98 13.86
N LEU A 86 -4.56 -2.36 12.73
CA LEU A 86 -4.98 -0.96 12.64
C LEU A 86 -6.18 -0.67 13.55
N SER A 87 -7.16 -1.58 13.62
CA SER A 87 -8.31 -1.44 14.51
C SER A 87 -7.90 -1.42 15.97
N GLN A 88 -6.99 -2.29 16.39
CA GLN A 88 -6.49 -2.31 17.76
C GLN A 88 -5.67 -1.06 18.09
N GLU A 89 -4.84 -0.59 17.16
CA GLU A 89 -4.08 0.66 17.29
C GLU A 89 -5.03 1.85 17.44
N TYR A 90 -6.05 1.93 16.59
CA TYR A 90 -7.09 2.96 16.64
C TYR A 90 -7.83 2.96 17.99
N ILE A 91 -8.27 1.81 18.48
CA ILE A 91 -8.94 1.65 19.78
C ILE A 91 -8.03 2.14 20.92
N LYS A 92 -6.72 1.86 20.85
CA LYS A 92 -5.72 2.33 21.81
C LYS A 92 -5.41 3.83 21.70
N GLY A 93 -5.99 4.52 20.73
CA GLY A 93 -5.81 5.96 20.53
C GLY A 93 -4.61 6.34 19.66
N ALA A 94 -4.08 5.41 18.86
CA ALA A 94 -3.05 5.76 17.88
C ALA A 94 -3.59 6.79 16.88
N ASN A 95 -2.76 7.78 16.54
CA ASN A 95 -3.10 8.74 15.50
C ASN A 95 -2.70 8.19 14.12
N LEU A 96 -3.66 7.63 13.41
CA LEU A 96 -3.46 7.06 12.07
C LEU A 96 -3.59 8.11 10.95
N ALA A 97 -3.76 9.41 11.27
CA ALA A 97 -3.95 10.46 10.27
C ALA A 97 -2.74 10.64 9.36
N ALA A 98 -1.53 10.56 9.93
CA ALA A 98 -0.29 10.76 9.17
C ALA A 98 -0.03 9.59 8.21
N GLU A 99 -0.28 8.38 8.69
CA GLU A 99 -0.19 7.15 7.91
C GLU A 99 -1.23 7.15 6.79
N TYR A 100 -2.50 7.41 7.10
CA TYR A 100 -3.55 7.48 6.07
C TYR A 100 -3.27 8.55 5.01
N ARG A 101 -2.81 9.74 5.42
CA ARG A 101 -2.38 10.78 4.49
C ARG A 101 -1.25 10.30 3.59
N HIS A 102 -0.23 9.66 4.17
CA HIS A 102 0.88 9.10 3.41
C HIS A 102 0.38 8.09 2.37
N CYS A 103 -0.50 7.16 2.76
CA CYS A 103 -1.07 6.16 1.86
C CYS A 103 -1.78 6.79 0.66
N ILE A 104 -2.60 7.83 0.86
CA ILE A 104 -3.31 8.48 -0.24
C ILE A 104 -2.36 9.17 -1.22
N TYR A 105 -1.32 9.85 -0.73
CA TYR A 105 -0.37 10.50 -1.62
C TYR A 105 0.56 9.50 -2.31
N TRP A 106 1.03 8.48 -1.60
CA TRP A 106 1.88 7.43 -2.19
C TRP A 106 1.14 6.66 -3.29
N MET A 107 -0.10 6.25 -3.03
CA MET A 107 -0.97 5.63 -4.03
C MET A 107 -1.17 6.54 -5.25
N THR A 108 -1.31 7.85 -5.05
CA THR A 108 -1.43 8.81 -6.16
C THR A 108 -0.14 8.89 -6.98
N ASP A 109 1.02 8.88 -6.33
CA ASP A 109 2.33 8.87 -7.01
C ASP A 109 2.50 7.61 -7.88
N ILE A 110 2.13 6.44 -7.36
CA ILE A 110 2.13 5.18 -8.13
C ILE A 110 1.14 5.25 -9.30
N ALA A 111 -0.09 5.71 -9.06
CA ALA A 111 -1.12 5.79 -10.10
C ALA A 111 -0.71 6.69 -11.27
N ASN A 112 0.01 7.78 -10.98
CA ASN A 112 0.58 8.67 -12.00
C ASN A 112 1.74 8.02 -12.75
N PHE A 113 2.60 7.26 -12.03
CA PHE A 113 3.74 6.57 -12.63
C PHE A 113 3.29 5.48 -13.61
N ILE A 114 2.33 4.65 -13.22
CA ILE A 114 1.81 3.51 -14.00
C ILE A 114 0.83 3.96 -15.09
N ASN A 115 0.31 5.20 -15.00
CA ASN A 115 -0.77 5.73 -15.83
C ASN A 115 -1.99 4.79 -15.84
N ILE A 116 -2.66 4.69 -14.69
CA ILE A 116 -3.75 3.71 -14.49
C ILE A 116 -4.94 3.87 -15.43
N SER A 117 -5.11 5.04 -16.07
CA SER A 117 -6.14 5.24 -17.10
C SER A 117 -5.88 4.48 -18.40
N GLU A 118 -4.62 4.11 -18.65
CA GLU A 118 -4.18 3.34 -19.81
C GLU A 118 -3.74 1.93 -19.42
N TYR A 119 -3.56 1.67 -18.12
CA TYR A 119 -3.22 0.37 -17.60
C TYR A 119 -4.37 -0.62 -17.75
N VAL A 120 -4.11 -1.72 -18.44
CA VAL A 120 -5.02 -2.86 -18.53
C VAL A 120 -4.28 -4.07 -18.00
N SER A 121 -4.65 -4.52 -16.80
CA SER A 121 -4.15 -5.79 -16.27
C SER A 121 -4.52 -6.90 -17.26
N PRO A 122 -3.56 -7.66 -17.79
CA PRO A 122 -3.90 -8.76 -18.69
C PRO A 122 -4.65 -9.86 -17.91
N GLU A 123 -5.79 -10.32 -18.44
CA GLU A 123 -6.51 -11.50 -17.93
C GLU A 123 -5.84 -12.77 -18.49
N ASN A 124 -5.55 -13.76 -17.62
CA ASN A 124 -4.80 -14.99 -17.95
C ASN A 124 -3.42 -14.70 -18.56
N GLN A 125 -2.53 -14.16 -17.71
CA GLN A 125 -1.21 -13.70 -18.12
C GLN A 125 -0.29 -14.85 -18.53
N THR A 126 0.62 -14.56 -19.47
CA THR A 126 1.81 -15.38 -19.70
C THR A 126 2.87 -15.03 -18.66
N GLU A 127 3.81 -15.93 -18.39
CA GLU A 127 4.95 -15.65 -17.50
C GLU A 127 5.69 -14.35 -17.88
N GLU A 128 5.78 -14.04 -19.19
CA GLU A 128 6.38 -12.81 -19.71
C GLU A 128 5.58 -11.56 -19.30
N ALA A 129 4.25 -11.59 -19.40
CA ALA A 129 3.39 -10.46 -19.02
C ALA A 129 3.40 -10.23 -17.50
N GLU A 130 3.45 -11.30 -16.71
CA GLU A 130 3.56 -11.21 -15.24
C GLU A 130 4.90 -10.61 -14.82
N ALA A 131 5.99 -11.00 -15.49
CA ALA A 131 7.31 -10.43 -15.24
C ALA A 131 7.38 -8.94 -15.63
N GLU A 132 6.73 -8.54 -16.72
CA GLU A 132 6.62 -7.13 -17.13
C GLU A 132 5.80 -6.30 -16.13
N GLU A 133 4.66 -6.81 -15.67
CA GLU A 133 3.84 -6.16 -14.64
C GLU A 133 4.63 -6.03 -13.33
N MET A 134 5.27 -7.11 -12.88
CA MET A 134 6.10 -7.08 -11.67
C MET A 134 7.22 -6.05 -11.78
N ALA A 135 7.96 -6.04 -12.89
CA ALA A 135 9.03 -5.07 -13.13
C ALA A 135 8.52 -3.63 -13.12
N LEU A 136 7.34 -3.38 -13.69
CA LEU A 136 6.71 -2.06 -13.68
C LEU A 136 6.40 -1.61 -12.25
N PHE A 137 5.74 -2.43 -11.45
CA PHE A 137 5.40 -2.10 -10.06
C PHE A 137 6.63 -1.98 -9.15
N LEU A 138 7.64 -2.84 -9.31
CA LEU A 138 8.90 -2.74 -8.55
C LEU A 138 9.72 -1.49 -8.89
N SER A 139 9.47 -0.89 -10.06
CA SER A 139 10.09 0.38 -10.47
C SER A 139 9.30 1.63 -10.06
N ALA A 140 8.08 1.46 -9.55
CA ALA A 140 7.23 2.55 -9.10
C ALA A 140 7.80 3.20 -7.81
N PRO A 141 7.34 4.43 -7.47
CA PRO A 141 7.74 5.06 -6.21
C PRO A 141 7.42 4.17 -5.00
N THR A 142 8.37 4.04 -4.08
CA THR A 142 8.24 3.25 -2.85
C THR A 142 7.83 4.09 -1.63
N GLU A 143 7.75 5.40 -1.79
CA GLU A 143 7.22 6.35 -0.81
C GLU A 143 6.55 7.53 -1.53
N SER A 144 5.81 8.34 -0.79
CA SER A 144 5.23 9.54 -1.39
C SER A 144 6.26 10.62 -1.70
N SER A 145 6.15 11.21 -2.88
CA SER A 145 6.89 12.41 -3.30
C SER A 145 6.45 13.69 -2.56
N VAL A 146 5.30 13.65 -1.90
CA VAL A 146 4.66 14.84 -1.30
C VAL A 146 5.23 15.13 0.08
N THR A 147 5.94 16.25 0.18
CA THR A 147 6.50 16.77 1.43
C THR A 147 5.74 17.98 1.98
N SER A 148 4.87 18.59 1.17
CA SER A 148 4.05 19.76 1.52
C SER A 148 2.57 19.44 1.34
N PHE A 149 1.82 19.50 2.44
CA PHE A 149 0.44 19.03 2.48
C PHE A 149 -0.55 20.18 2.38
N LYS A 150 -1.53 20.05 1.48
CA LYS A 150 -2.59 21.06 1.29
C LYS A 150 -3.52 21.14 2.50
N ASN A 151 -3.86 19.99 3.08
CA ASN A 151 -4.78 19.89 4.21
C ASN A 151 -3.99 19.64 5.51
N PRO A 152 -4.41 20.25 6.63
CA PRO A 152 -3.78 20.03 7.94
C PRO A 152 -4.07 18.61 8.45
N ILE A 153 -3.26 18.13 9.39
CA ILE A 153 -3.29 16.72 9.83
C ILE A 153 -4.62 16.35 10.52
N GLU A 154 -5.27 17.32 11.15
CA GLU A 154 -6.55 17.17 11.83
C GLU A 154 -7.66 16.80 10.85
N THR A 155 -7.65 17.37 9.64
CA THR A 155 -8.60 17.00 8.58
C THR A 155 -8.45 15.54 8.18
N TRP A 156 -7.22 15.02 8.13
CA TRP A 156 -6.96 13.61 7.85
C TRP A 156 -7.39 12.71 9.01
N GLY A 157 -7.23 13.17 10.26
CA GLY A 157 -7.75 12.47 11.43
C GLY A 157 -9.27 12.30 11.38
N GLN A 158 -10.00 13.35 10.99
CA GLN A 158 -11.45 13.26 10.80
C GLN A 158 -11.84 12.24 9.71
N GLN A 159 -11.08 12.16 8.61
CA GLN A 159 -11.33 11.14 7.58
C GLN A 159 -11.12 9.72 8.11
N VAL A 160 -10.07 9.51 8.92
CA VAL A 160 -9.82 8.23 9.60
C VAL A 160 -11.01 7.87 10.49
N ASP A 161 -11.45 8.79 11.35
CA ASP A 161 -12.56 8.55 12.28
C ASP A 161 -13.86 8.21 11.53
N LEU A 162 -14.17 8.92 10.44
CA LEU A 162 -15.33 8.65 9.58
C LEU A 162 -15.25 7.27 8.91
N GLY A 163 -14.06 6.87 8.45
CA GLY A 163 -13.85 5.53 7.87
C GLY A 163 -14.10 4.43 8.87
N PHE A 164 -13.49 4.52 10.06
CA PHE A 164 -13.72 3.53 11.12
C PHE A 164 -15.17 3.48 11.56
N ALA A 165 -15.85 4.63 11.67
CA ALA A 165 -17.27 4.68 11.99
C ALA A 165 -18.12 3.99 10.92
N SER A 166 -17.88 4.29 9.64
CA SER A 166 -18.59 3.70 8.52
C SER A 166 -18.35 2.19 8.41
N TRP A 167 -17.08 1.77 8.47
CA TRP A 167 -16.70 0.36 8.40
C TRP A 167 -17.31 -0.43 9.54
N ALA A 168 -17.16 0.03 10.80
CA ALA A 168 -17.75 -0.65 11.95
C ALA A 168 -19.29 -0.66 11.92
N SER A 169 -19.93 0.28 11.23
CA SER A 169 -21.39 0.32 11.09
C SER A 169 -21.96 -0.68 10.09
N GLN A 170 -21.12 -1.37 9.30
CA GLN A 170 -21.59 -2.40 8.38
C GLN A 170 -22.38 -3.50 9.09
N GLU A 171 -23.35 -4.08 8.38
CA GLU A 171 -24.17 -5.20 8.89
C GLU A 171 -23.37 -6.50 9.06
N LEU A 172 -22.26 -6.63 8.32
CA LEU A 172 -21.34 -7.76 8.43
C LEU A 172 -20.61 -7.75 9.78
N LYS A 173 -20.13 -8.93 10.18
CA LYS A 173 -19.39 -9.10 11.44
C LYS A 173 -17.99 -8.48 11.33
N VAL A 174 -17.88 -7.21 11.72
CA VAL A 174 -16.63 -6.46 11.82
C VAL A 174 -15.93 -6.82 13.14
N PRO A 175 -14.63 -7.19 13.13
CA PRO A 175 -13.85 -7.35 14.35
C PRO A 175 -13.84 -6.07 15.20
N TYR A 176 -14.01 -6.21 16.52
CA TYR A 176 -13.97 -5.10 17.48
C TYR A 176 -14.99 -3.97 17.25
N LYS A 177 -16.08 -4.24 16.50
CA LYS A 177 -17.13 -3.27 16.16
C LYS A 177 -17.54 -2.36 17.33
N GLU A 178 -17.95 -2.92 18.46
CA GLU A 178 -18.42 -2.12 19.60
C GLU A 178 -17.32 -1.23 20.18
N ALA A 179 -16.08 -1.73 20.26
CA ALA A 179 -14.95 -0.97 20.76
C ALA A 179 -14.56 0.18 19.82
N ILE A 180 -14.61 -0.05 18.50
CA ILE A 180 -14.36 0.99 17.49
C ILE A 180 -15.43 2.09 17.59
N LEU A 181 -16.71 1.72 17.63
CA LEU A 181 -17.82 2.69 17.72
C LEU A 181 -17.78 3.48 19.03
N SER A 182 -17.43 2.83 20.14
CA SER A 182 -17.19 3.51 21.42
C SER A 182 -16.06 4.54 21.28
N LYS A 183 -14.93 4.14 20.67
CA LYS A 183 -13.77 5.02 20.52
C LYS A 183 -14.04 6.21 19.60
N VAL A 184 -14.80 6.00 18.52
CA VAL A 184 -15.29 7.07 17.64
C VAL A 184 -16.14 8.04 18.46
N SER A 185 -17.12 7.55 19.23
CA SER A 185 -18.03 8.40 20.00
C SER A 185 -17.31 9.30 21.01
N GLU A 186 -16.29 8.80 21.71
CA GLU A 186 -15.42 9.58 22.62
C GLU A 186 -14.79 10.82 21.99
N LYS A 187 -14.61 10.85 20.66
CA LYS A 187 -13.98 11.97 19.93
C LYS A 187 -14.97 13.03 19.49
N PHE A 188 -16.27 12.73 19.51
CA PHE A 188 -17.34 13.64 19.07
C PHE A 188 -18.20 14.20 20.22
N GLU A 189 -17.96 13.75 21.46
CA GLU A 189 -18.51 14.30 22.71
C GLU A 189 -17.69 15.49 23.23
#